data_AF-A0A7V3P1N1-F1
#
_entry.id   AF-A0A7V3P1N1-F1
#
_cell.length_a   1.000
_cell.length_b   1.000
_cell.length_c   1.000
_cell.angle_alpha   90.00
_cell.angle_beta   90.00
_cell.angle_gamma   90.00
#
_symmetry.space_group_name_H-M   'P 1'
#
loop_
_entity.id
_entity.type
_entity.pdbx_description
1 polymer ?
#
loop_
_entity_poly.entity_id
_entity_poly.type
_entity_poly.pdbx_seq_one_letter_code
_entity_poly.pdbx_strand_id
1 'polypeptide(L)'
;MQARITITALSVAIIFFAAACQAAYSQDSSSDPSDIRIVPSTRGLVVNGKPFLPLGFYCDPDIADLPEVESINGFTTIAPYWFGRDKRTPEDIAEMRRKLDRCAAVGMMMNYDIKLLAARLQSQEDEQALRAEVDAIKDHPALLAWYLADEPELNKIPPERLIRAYQIIKELDPVHPVAVCIAQVGQAPPYLPAFDVLMVDIYPIPHQSVTKVADGVEKALAVVGSAKPVWFIPQAFGGGEFWYREPTAKELRVMTYLSLIHGATGIQYFIRRPPIGNPKSPVLWSECRTIAMECAQLAPAILSGESAPKVTCEPSTVHARAFADRGILFVIAANTENQPTSVCIKLEGCSYSGKSDLIFERRQVDVQSGTINDWMDAMSTRIYRLPIGPFPSEDIQINPENIVANPSFEEVVSPGTPANCYLWIGEVRTANCIIDPVVARHGRQSVRMTVPGKGSGVTMVPLLLKDPSVKTKELSMDPWPFWFNYKQGAKLRFSIWAKAQKNGTQFRFVDSNLEGLPKTFTLTTDWQRYECEGTAKRDLSYSRLGIQLLGPGTAWFDVFEVTIADEPQPKNQDSKES
;
A
#
# COMPACT_ATOMS: atom_id res chain seq x y z
N MET A 1 47.06 30.28 14.47
CA MET A 1 46.83 28.93 15.02
C MET A 1 45.35 28.74 15.41
N GLN A 2 44.43 29.08 14.50
CA GLN A 2 42.97 29.00 14.67
C GLN A 2 42.37 28.86 13.25
N ALA A 3 42.48 27.67 12.66
CA ALA A 3 41.82 27.33 11.38
C ALA A 3 41.92 25.83 11.08
N ARG A 4 41.71 24.93 12.06
CA ARG A 4 41.77 23.47 11.82
C ARG A 4 40.81 22.61 12.64
N ILE A 5 39.83 23.17 13.37
CA ILE A 5 38.97 22.39 14.28
C ILE A 5 37.50 22.27 13.82
N THR A 6 37.06 22.97 12.78
CA THR A 6 35.61 23.00 12.44
C THR A 6 35.16 22.00 11.37
N ILE A 7 36.06 21.25 10.72
CA ILE A 7 35.67 20.33 9.64
C ILE A 7 35.34 18.91 10.16
N THR A 8 35.90 18.50 11.30
CA THR A 8 35.69 17.14 11.81
C THR A 8 34.34 16.94 12.50
N ALA A 9 33.74 17.99 13.07
CA ALA A 9 32.44 17.88 13.76
C ALA A 9 31.25 17.77 12.80
N LEU A 10 31.32 18.41 11.62
CA LEU A 10 30.27 18.34 10.61
C LEU A 10 30.23 16.97 9.91
N SER A 11 31.39 16.36 9.68
CA SER A 11 31.51 15.02 9.09
C SER A 11 31.03 13.92 10.04
N VAL A 12 31.24 14.05 11.35
CA VAL A 12 30.77 13.07 12.34
C VAL A 12 29.25 13.16 12.55
N ALA A 13 28.66 14.36 12.51
CA ALA A 13 27.20 14.53 12.61
C ALA A 13 26.44 13.95 11.40
N ILE A 14 27.00 14.04 10.19
CA ILE A 14 26.43 13.44 8.97
C ILE A 14 26.49 11.91 8.99
N ILE A 15 27.56 11.34 9.55
CA ILE A 15 27.72 9.88 9.70
C ILE A 15 26.72 9.32 10.73
N PHE A 16 26.43 10.04 11.81
CA PHE A 16 25.41 9.63 12.78
C PHE A 16 23.96 9.75 12.24
N PHE A 17 23.68 10.70 11.34
CA PHE A 17 22.36 10.82 10.71
C PHE A 17 22.09 9.71 9.68
N ALA A 18 23.10 9.34 8.88
CA ALA A 18 22.99 8.23 7.93
C ALA A 18 22.86 6.86 8.65
N ALA A 19 23.58 6.68 9.76
CA ALA A 19 23.48 5.47 10.57
C ALA A 19 22.13 5.33 11.28
N ALA A 20 21.47 6.43 11.67
CA ALA A 20 20.15 6.40 12.28
C ALA A 20 19.03 6.01 11.30
N CYS A 21 19.14 6.39 10.02
CA CYS A 21 18.20 5.95 8.97
C CYS A 21 18.40 4.48 8.57
N GLN A 22 19.64 3.97 8.57
CA GLN A 22 19.90 2.53 8.35
C GLN A 22 19.49 1.68 9.56
N ALA A 23 19.71 2.17 10.79
CA ALA A 23 19.34 1.46 12.01
C ALA A 23 17.82 1.41 12.27
N ALA A 24 17.02 2.27 11.65
CA ALA A 24 15.55 2.19 11.73
C ALA A 24 14.97 1.01 10.92
N TYR A 25 15.77 0.38 10.03
CA TYR A 25 15.31 -0.72 9.17
C TYR A 25 16.30 -1.89 9.04
N SER A 26 17.44 -1.88 9.72
CA SER A 26 18.40 -2.99 9.68
C SER A 26 18.29 -3.90 10.91
N GLN A 27 17.85 -5.13 10.64
CA GLN A 27 18.02 -6.35 11.44
C GLN A 27 17.29 -6.41 12.78
N ASP A 28 16.00 -6.75 12.72
CA ASP A 28 15.37 -7.59 13.75
C ASP A 28 14.90 -8.86 13.05
N SER A 29 15.75 -9.89 13.02
CA SER A 29 15.46 -11.19 12.44
C SER A 29 14.65 -12.04 13.42
N SER A 30 13.50 -11.55 13.89
CA SER A 30 12.57 -12.40 14.61
C SER A 30 11.93 -13.36 13.62
N SER A 31 12.23 -14.65 13.75
CA SER A 31 11.60 -15.74 13.01
C SER A 31 10.16 -16.02 13.46
N ASP A 32 9.53 -15.09 14.19
CA ASP A 32 8.16 -15.23 14.67
C ASP A 32 7.21 -14.67 13.58
N PRO A 33 6.35 -15.50 12.97
CA PRO A 33 5.57 -15.15 11.77
C PRO A 33 4.47 -14.09 11.96
N SER A 34 4.37 -13.43 13.13
CA SER A 34 3.37 -12.41 13.44
C SER A 34 3.92 -11.25 14.27
N ASP A 35 5.05 -10.64 13.88
CA ASP A 35 5.54 -9.44 14.58
C ASP A 35 4.72 -8.21 14.21
N ILE A 36 3.88 -7.73 15.12
CA ILE A 36 3.07 -6.51 14.97
C ILE A 36 3.44 -5.52 16.07
N ARG A 37 3.80 -4.30 15.66
CA ARG A 37 4.21 -3.24 16.58
C ARG A 37 3.54 -1.92 16.23
N ILE A 38 3.12 -1.18 17.24
CA ILE A 38 2.75 0.23 17.11
C ILE A 38 4.04 1.05 17.25
N VAL A 39 4.30 1.95 16.31
CA VAL A 39 5.43 2.89 16.38
C VAL A 39 4.92 4.20 16.98
N PRO A 40 5.25 4.54 18.25
CA PRO A 40 4.64 5.69 18.92
C PRO A 40 4.93 7.03 18.22
N SER A 41 6.12 7.20 17.63
CA SER A 41 6.50 8.46 16.96
C SER A 41 5.65 8.76 15.72
N THR A 42 5.23 7.74 15.00
CA THR A 42 4.43 7.88 13.77
C THR A 42 2.96 7.54 14.00
N ARG A 43 2.63 6.90 15.14
CA ARG A 43 1.33 6.27 15.43
C ARG A 43 0.93 5.25 14.36
N GLY A 44 1.89 4.73 13.61
CA GLY A 44 1.71 3.75 12.55
C GLY A 44 1.88 2.31 13.04
N LEU A 45 1.46 1.35 12.22
CA LEU A 45 1.79 -0.06 12.45
C LEU A 45 3.01 -0.48 11.63
N VAL A 46 3.78 -1.39 12.22
CA VAL A 46 4.76 -2.23 11.54
C VAL A 46 4.30 -3.66 11.65
N VAL A 47 4.22 -4.36 10.52
CA VAL A 47 3.87 -5.79 10.44
C VAL A 47 5.01 -6.50 9.72
N ASN A 48 5.59 -7.51 10.37
CA ASN A 48 6.73 -8.29 9.86
C ASN A 48 7.89 -7.39 9.39
N GLY A 49 8.24 -6.40 10.22
CA GLY A 49 9.33 -5.44 9.97
C GLY A 49 9.05 -4.41 8.87
N LYS A 50 7.82 -4.33 8.34
CA LYS A 50 7.44 -3.41 7.26
C LYS A 50 6.34 -2.44 7.71
N PRO A 51 6.37 -1.17 7.27
CA PRO A 51 5.24 -0.26 7.44
C PRO A 51 3.96 -0.88 6.93
N PHE A 52 2.92 -0.82 7.73
CA PHE A 52 1.62 -1.37 7.40
C PHE A 52 0.55 -0.31 7.65
N LEU A 53 -0.08 0.15 6.58
CA LEU A 53 -1.23 1.04 6.66
C LEU A 53 -2.49 0.16 6.58
N PRO A 54 -3.29 0.05 7.65
CA PRO A 54 -4.58 -0.63 7.58
C PRO A 54 -5.48 0.13 6.60
N LEU A 55 -5.79 -0.51 5.48
CA LEU A 55 -6.70 -0.03 4.47
C LEU A 55 -7.72 -1.13 4.27
N GLY A 56 -8.87 -1.00 4.91
CA GLY A 56 -9.82 -2.08 4.99
C GLY A 56 -11.26 -1.65 4.96
N PHE A 57 -12.10 -2.61 5.29
CA PHE A 57 -13.54 -2.41 5.35
C PHE A 57 -14.18 -3.40 6.31
N TYR A 58 -15.30 -2.97 6.88
CA TYR A 58 -16.23 -3.89 7.51
C TYR A 58 -16.96 -4.69 6.43
N CYS A 59 -17.37 -5.91 6.75
CA CYS A 59 -18.29 -6.70 5.92
C CYS A 59 -19.17 -7.60 6.78
N ASP A 60 -20.12 -8.26 6.14
CA ASP A 60 -20.96 -9.25 6.82
C ASP A 60 -20.14 -10.51 7.20
N PRO A 61 -20.65 -11.37 8.10
CA PRO A 61 -19.95 -12.58 8.53
C PRO A 61 -19.60 -13.52 7.37
N ASP A 62 -20.45 -13.59 6.35
CA ASP A 62 -20.13 -14.29 5.11
C ASP A 62 -19.27 -13.37 4.23
N ILE A 63 -17.98 -13.67 4.19
CA ILE A 63 -17.01 -12.89 3.44
C ILE A 63 -17.00 -13.23 1.95
N ALA A 64 -17.76 -14.23 1.49
CA ALA A 64 -17.78 -14.69 0.09
C ALA A 64 -16.36 -14.73 -0.51
N ASP A 65 -16.06 -14.01 -1.59
CA ASP A 65 -14.75 -13.85 -2.23
C ASP A 65 -14.05 -12.50 -1.95
N LEU A 66 -14.49 -11.78 -0.90
CA LEU A 66 -14.01 -10.43 -0.60
C LEU A 66 -12.49 -10.33 -0.38
N PRO A 67 -11.81 -11.24 0.37
CA PRO A 67 -10.37 -11.15 0.53
C PRO A 67 -9.64 -11.17 -0.81
N GLU A 68 -10.07 -12.06 -1.70
CA GLU A 68 -9.44 -12.25 -2.99
C GLU A 68 -9.76 -11.13 -3.98
N VAL A 69 -11.00 -10.63 -3.99
CA VAL A 69 -11.42 -9.56 -4.90
C VAL A 69 -10.90 -8.19 -4.46
N GLU A 70 -10.83 -7.91 -3.16
CA GLU A 70 -10.47 -6.56 -2.70
C GLU A 70 -8.96 -6.42 -2.44
N SER A 71 -8.22 -7.50 -2.17
CA SER A 71 -6.75 -7.45 -2.05
C SER A 71 -6.05 -6.96 -3.32
N ILE A 72 -6.55 -7.32 -4.51
CA ILE A 72 -6.00 -6.85 -5.79
C ILE A 72 -6.29 -5.36 -6.05
N ASN A 73 -7.19 -4.76 -5.26
CA ASN A 73 -7.57 -3.36 -5.32
C ASN A 73 -6.93 -2.53 -4.18
N GLY A 74 -5.84 -3.02 -3.58
CA GLY A 74 -5.04 -2.26 -2.61
C GLY A 74 -5.51 -2.36 -1.16
N PHE A 75 -6.60 -3.08 -0.88
CA PHE A 75 -7.04 -3.30 0.50
C PHE A 75 -6.12 -4.29 1.21
N THR A 76 -5.69 -3.92 2.41
CA THR A 76 -4.79 -4.69 3.27
C THR A 76 -5.50 -5.28 4.48
N THR A 77 -6.72 -4.84 4.79
CA THR A 77 -7.45 -5.23 6.01
C THR A 77 -8.91 -5.58 5.75
N ILE A 78 -9.46 -6.57 6.46
CA ILE A 78 -10.88 -6.93 6.45
C ILE A 78 -11.40 -7.09 7.88
N ALA A 79 -12.65 -6.69 8.12
CA ALA A 79 -13.29 -6.79 9.43
C ALA A 79 -14.69 -7.42 9.27
N PRO A 80 -14.79 -8.76 9.16
CA PRO A 80 -16.08 -9.42 9.13
C PRO A 80 -16.76 -9.30 10.49
N TYR A 81 -17.99 -8.82 10.49
CA TYR A 81 -18.80 -8.82 11.71
C TYR A 81 -19.12 -10.24 12.16
N TRP A 82 -19.31 -10.39 13.46
CA TRP A 82 -20.00 -11.51 14.06
C TRP A 82 -21.38 -11.10 14.54
N PHE A 83 -22.41 -11.73 13.97
CA PHE A 83 -23.82 -11.58 14.35
C PHE A 83 -24.40 -12.87 14.96
N GLY A 84 -23.57 -13.87 15.21
CA GLY A 84 -24.00 -15.14 15.79
C GLY A 84 -24.35 -15.01 17.27
N ARG A 85 -24.45 -16.17 17.94
CA ARG A 85 -24.68 -16.24 19.39
C ARG A 85 -23.54 -15.55 20.15
N ASP A 86 -23.82 -15.23 21.39
CA ASP A 86 -22.90 -14.60 22.33
C ASP A 86 -21.58 -15.37 22.52
N LYS A 87 -21.53 -16.66 22.17
CA LYS A 87 -20.31 -17.48 22.09
C LYS A 87 -20.19 -18.21 20.76
N ARG A 88 -18.96 -18.25 20.21
CA ARG A 88 -18.61 -19.11 19.08
C ARG A 88 -18.47 -20.56 19.54
N THR A 89 -19.00 -21.48 18.75
CA THR A 89 -18.79 -22.92 18.89
C THR A 89 -17.44 -23.32 18.28
N PRO A 90 -16.92 -24.54 18.56
CA PRO A 90 -15.72 -25.03 17.88
C PRO A 90 -15.82 -24.98 16.34
N GLU A 91 -16.99 -25.26 15.77
CA GLU A 91 -17.24 -25.12 14.32
C GLU A 91 -17.13 -23.67 13.85
N ASP A 92 -17.66 -22.71 14.60
CA ASP A 92 -17.56 -21.28 14.28
C ASP A 92 -16.09 -20.82 14.31
N ILE A 93 -15.31 -21.27 15.30
CA ILE A 93 -13.86 -21.01 15.39
C ILE A 93 -13.13 -21.63 14.21
N ALA A 94 -13.44 -22.88 13.85
CA ALA A 94 -12.86 -23.53 12.68
C ALA A 94 -13.20 -22.79 11.38
N GLU A 95 -14.40 -22.23 11.27
CA GLU A 95 -14.78 -21.38 10.14
C GLU A 95 -14.00 -20.06 10.11
N MET A 96 -13.85 -19.40 11.25
CA MET A 96 -13.03 -18.19 11.36
C MET A 96 -11.57 -18.45 10.98
N ARG A 97 -10.99 -19.60 11.38
CA ARG A 97 -9.65 -19.99 10.94
C ARG A 97 -9.58 -20.19 9.42
N ARG A 98 -10.57 -20.84 8.80
CA ARG A 98 -10.63 -20.94 7.33
C ARG A 98 -10.71 -19.58 6.63
N LYS A 99 -11.42 -18.61 7.22
CA LYS A 99 -11.48 -17.23 6.70
C LYS A 99 -10.13 -16.53 6.81
N LEU A 100 -9.45 -16.69 7.95
CA LEU A 100 -8.10 -16.18 8.17
C LEU A 100 -7.07 -16.85 7.23
N ASP A 101 -7.17 -18.15 6.96
CA ASP A 101 -6.32 -18.87 6.00
C ASP A 101 -6.44 -18.25 4.58
N ARG A 102 -7.66 -17.92 4.17
CA ARG A 102 -7.92 -17.23 2.89
C ARG A 102 -7.33 -15.83 2.86
N CYS A 103 -7.46 -15.08 3.96
CA CYS A 103 -6.82 -13.76 4.09
C CYS A 103 -5.29 -13.88 3.99
N ALA A 104 -4.68 -14.84 4.71
CA ALA A 104 -3.25 -15.11 4.66
C ALA A 104 -2.76 -15.47 3.26
N ALA A 105 -3.55 -16.22 2.49
CA ALA A 105 -3.20 -16.63 1.12
C ALA A 105 -3.08 -15.45 0.14
N VAL A 106 -3.74 -14.31 0.43
CA VAL A 106 -3.71 -13.08 -0.39
C VAL A 106 -2.98 -11.92 0.27
N GLY A 107 -2.41 -12.13 1.46
CA GLY A 107 -1.72 -11.09 2.24
C GLY A 107 -2.65 -10.03 2.84
N MET A 108 -3.95 -10.34 3.00
CA MET A 108 -4.90 -9.50 3.71
C MET A 108 -4.89 -9.87 5.19
N MET A 109 -5.01 -8.87 6.08
CA MET A 109 -5.04 -9.06 7.53
C MET A 109 -6.44 -8.81 8.08
N MET A 110 -6.79 -9.41 9.21
CA MET A 110 -8.13 -9.35 9.80
C MET A 110 -8.13 -8.55 11.10
N ASN A 111 -9.00 -7.54 11.18
CA ASN A 111 -9.39 -6.92 12.44
C ASN A 111 -10.52 -7.79 13.02
N TYR A 112 -10.16 -8.70 13.94
CA TYR A 112 -10.99 -9.82 14.36
C TYR A 112 -12.06 -9.41 15.37
N ASP A 113 -13.33 -9.58 15.02
CA ASP A 113 -14.47 -9.26 15.87
C ASP A 113 -14.60 -10.22 17.07
N ILE A 114 -14.31 -9.70 18.27
CA ILE A 114 -14.52 -10.38 19.56
C ILE A 114 -15.52 -9.62 20.44
N LYS A 115 -16.26 -8.67 19.86
CA LYS A 115 -16.99 -7.64 20.61
C LYS A 115 -18.10 -8.19 21.49
N LEU A 116 -18.80 -9.25 21.07
CA LEU A 116 -19.91 -9.83 21.84
C LEU A 116 -19.42 -10.47 23.15
N LEU A 117 -18.24 -11.11 23.13
CA LEU A 117 -17.63 -11.70 24.34
C LEU A 117 -17.18 -10.60 25.30
N ALA A 118 -16.50 -9.58 24.79
CA ALA A 118 -16.05 -8.45 25.61
C ALA A 118 -17.23 -7.68 26.21
N ALA A 119 -18.28 -7.42 25.43
CA ALA A 119 -19.46 -6.67 25.86
C ALA A 119 -20.25 -7.35 26.97
N ARG A 120 -20.18 -8.68 27.14
CA ARG A 120 -20.93 -9.43 28.16
C ARG A 120 -20.11 -9.90 29.36
N LEU A 121 -18.80 -9.67 29.37
CA LEU A 121 -17.88 -10.15 30.40
C LEU A 121 -18.33 -9.75 31.82
N GLN A 122 -18.94 -10.68 32.56
CA GLN A 122 -19.41 -10.45 33.93
C GLN A 122 -19.14 -11.62 34.88
N SER A 123 -18.86 -12.80 34.33
CA SER A 123 -18.68 -14.04 35.08
C SER A 123 -17.36 -14.74 34.74
N GLN A 124 -17.00 -15.73 35.56
CA GLN A 124 -15.86 -16.59 35.28
C GLN A 124 -16.07 -17.44 34.01
N GLU A 125 -17.30 -17.79 33.67
CA GLU A 125 -17.62 -18.48 32.41
C GLU A 125 -17.32 -17.58 31.20
N ASP A 126 -17.66 -16.29 31.27
CA ASP A 126 -17.36 -15.34 30.20
C ASP A 126 -15.85 -15.14 30.04
N GLU A 127 -15.10 -15.04 31.15
CA GLU A 127 -13.64 -14.97 31.10
C GLU A 127 -13.03 -16.22 30.45
N GLN A 128 -13.53 -17.41 30.80
CA GLN A 128 -13.07 -18.66 30.20
C GLN A 128 -13.38 -18.72 28.70
N ALA A 129 -14.56 -18.27 28.29
CA ALA A 129 -14.94 -18.21 26.88
C ALA A 129 -14.05 -17.24 26.08
N LEU A 130 -13.77 -16.05 26.63
CA LEU A 130 -12.86 -15.07 26.04
C LEU A 130 -11.46 -15.65 25.89
N ARG A 131 -10.92 -16.27 26.95
CA ARG A 131 -9.58 -16.89 26.91
C ARG A 131 -9.49 -17.99 25.86
N ALA A 132 -10.48 -18.90 25.83
CA ALA A 132 -10.51 -20.00 24.88
C ALA A 132 -10.53 -19.52 23.43
N GLU A 133 -11.27 -18.45 23.13
CA GLU A 133 -11.32 -17.89 21.78
C GLU A 133 -10.02 -17.17 21.39
N VAL A 134 -9.42 -16.41 22.31
CA VAL A 134 -8.11 -15.77 22.08
C VAL A 134 -7.04 -16.81 21.80
N ASP A 135 -6.93 -17.85 22.65
CA ASP A 135 -5.97 -18.94 22.45
C ASP A 135 -6.19 -19.70 21.14
N ALA A 136 -7.43 -19.79 20.66
CA ALA A 136 -7.74 -20.48 19.42
C ALA A 136 -7.38 -19.70 18.14
N ILE A 137 -7.10 -18.40 18.23
CA ILE A 137 -6.94 -17.52 17.04
C ILE A 137 -5.62 -16.74 17.05
N LYS A 138 -5.05 -16.39 18.21
CA LYS A 138 -3.89 -15.48 18.35
C LYS A 138 -2.67 -15.82 17.48
N ASP A 139 -2.41 -17.10 17.23
CA ASP A 139 -1.25 -17.55 16.45
C ASP A 139 -1.48 -17.51 14.92
N HIS A 140 -2.60 -16.95 14.44
CA HIS A 140 -2.90 -16.94 13.01
C HIS A 140 -2.11 -15.82 12.30
N PRO A 141 -1.35 -16.12 11.22
CA PRO A 141 -0.52 -15.13 10.50
C PRO A 141 -1.30 -14.02 9.75
N ALA A 142 -2.63 -14.01 9.84
CA ALA A 142 -3.50 -13.01 9.21
C ALA A 142 -4.32 -12.25 10.26
N LEU A 143 -4.07 -12.47 11.56
CA LEU A 143 -4.66 -11.63 12.60
C LEU A 143 -3.91 -10.28 12.61
N LEU A 144 -4.64 -9.18 12.45
CA LEU A 144 -4.09 -7.82 12.59
C LEU A 144 -4.24 -7.31 14.01
N ALA A 145 -5.47 -7.37 14.51
CA ALA A 145 -5.91 -6.75 15.75
C ALA A 145 -7.19 -7.43 16.26
N TRP A 146 -7.48 -7.22 17.54
CA TRP A 146 -8.73 -7.63 18.18
C TRP A 146 -9.72 -6.47 18.21
N TYR A 147 -10.83 -6.57 17.49
CA TYR A 147 -11.92 -5.60 17.54
C TYR A 147 -12.80 -5.86 18.77
N LEU A 148 -12.53 -5.09 19.84
CA LEU A 148 -13.03 -5.34 21.18
C LEU A 148 -14.43 -4.79 21.42
N ALA A 149 -14.77 -3.64 20.84
CA ALA A 149 -16.06 -3.01 21.06
C ALA A 149 -16.44 -2.10 19.90
N ASP A 150 -17.75 -2.01 19.67
CA ASP A 150 -18.38 -1.14 18.68
C ASP A 150 -19.31 -0.16 19.41
N GLU A 151 -18.97 1.12 19.37
CA GLU A 151 -19.68 2.22 20.04
C GLU A 151 -20.11 1.90 21.50
N PRO A 152 -19.20 1.45 22.39
CA PRO A 152 -19.55 1.06 23.75
C PRO A 152 -20.19 2.19 24.56
N GLU A 153 -19.89 3.45 24.24
CA GLU A 153 -20.48 4.63 24.87
C GLU A 153 -21.96 4.80 24.52
N LEU A 154 -22.37 4.42 23.31
CA LEU A 154 -23.78 4.44 22.88
C LEU A 154 -24.54 3.22 23.39
N ASN A 155 -23.85 2.07 23.41
CA ASN A 155 -24.38 0.80 23.90
C ASN A 155 -24.36 0.67 25.43
N LYS A 156 -23.89 1.71 26.15
CA LYS A 156 -23.80 1.77 27.62
C LYS A 156 -23.04 0.57 28.22
N ILE A 157 -21.99 0.12 27.53
CA ILE A 157 -21.10 -0.94 28.02
C ILE A 157 -20.20 -0.31 29.10
N PRO A 158 -20.20 -0.83 30.34
CA PRO A 158 -19.36 -0.27 31.40
C PRO A 158 -17.86 -0.34 31.07
N PRO A 159 -17.07 0.74 31.25
CA PRO A 159 -15.64 0.74 30.90
C PRO A 159 -14.82 -0.35 31.58
N GLU A 160 -15.10 -0.66 32.85
CA GLU A 160 -14.39 -1.68 33.64
C GLU A 160 -14.48 -3.07 33.00
N ARG A 161 -15.59 -3.34 32.29
CA ARG A 161 -15.79 -4.59 31.55
C ARG A 161 -14.79 -4.71 30.40
N LEU A 162 -14.68 -3.65 29.60
CA LEU A 162 -13.77 -3.63 28.46
C LEU A 162 -12.31 -3.57 28.90
N ILE A 163 -12.01 -2.86 29.98
CA ILE A 163 -10.67 -2.87 30.59
C ILE A 163 -10.27 -4.29 31.01
N ARG A 164 -11.18 -5.04 31.65
CA ARG A 164 -10.90 -6.43 32.03
C ARG A 164 -10.72 -7.34 30.80
N ALA A 165 -11.57 -7.19 29.78
CA ALA A 165 -11.43 -7.95 28.53
C ALA A 165 -10.08 -7.67 27.84
N TYR A 166 -9.69 -6.40 27.74
CA TYR A 166 -8.40 -5.97 27.23
C TYR A 166 -7.24 -6.61 28.00
N GLN A 167 -7.27 -6.57 29.34
CA GLN A 167 -6.23 -7.19 30.17
C GLN A 167 -6.09 -8.69 29.90
N ILE A 168 -7.21 -9.42 29.81
CA ILE A 168 -7.20 -10.86 29.50
C ILE A 168 -6.58 -11.12 28.12
N ILE A 169 -6.92 -10.31 27.11
CA ILE A 169 -6.33 -10.44 25.78
C ILE A 169 -4.82 -10.18 25.84
N LYS A 170 -4.36 -9.09 26.47
CA LYS A 170 -2.92 -8.79 26.56
C LYS A 170 -2.12 -9.78 27.41
N GLU A 171 -2.75 -10.45 28.38
CA GLU A 171 -2.15 -11.57 29.12
C GLU A 171 -1.86 -12.77 28.21
N LEU A 172 -2.74 -13.07 27.25
CA LEU A 172 -2.65 -14.23 26.37
C LEU A 172 -1.93 -13.96 25.05
N ASP A 173 -2.07 -12.74 24.55
CA ASP A 173 -1.61 -12.24 23.26
C ASP A 173 -1.09 -10.80 23.42
N PRO A 174 0.18 -10.65 23.85
CA PRO A 174 0.79 -9.33 23.98
C PRO A 174 1.13 -8.69 22.61
N VAL A 175 1.10 -9.48 21.54
CA VAL A 175 1.59 -9.12 20.21
C VAL A 175 0.55 -8.31 19.44
N HIS A 176 -0.70 -8.78 19.39
CA HIS A 176 -1.72 -8.11 18.56
C HIS A 176 -2.32 -6.88 19.27
N PRO A 177 -2.48 -5.75 18.57
CA PRO A 177 -3.21 -4.59 19.07
C PRO A 177 -4.68 -4.90 19.36
N VAL A 178 -5.25 -4.23 20.34
CA VAL A 178 -6.69 -4.24 20.61
C VAL A 178 -7.31 -2.92 20.14
N ALA A 179 -8.37 -2.99 19.32
CA ALA A 179 -9.03 -1.84 18.72
C ALA A 179 -10.45 -1.66 19.27
N VAL A 180 -10.87 -0.42 19.48
CA VAL A 180 -12.24 -0.04 19.88
C VAL A 180 -12.76 1.06 18.98
N CYS A 181 -14.00 0.93 18.49
CA CYS A 181 -14.70 2.00 17.77
C CYS A 181 -15.47 2.90 18.75
N ILE A 182 -15.32 4.22 18.61
CA ILE A 182 -16.06 5.25 19.37
C ILE A 182 -16.64 6.27 18.37
N ALA A 183 -17.96 6.45 18.40
CA ALA A 183 -18.67 7.44 17.58
C ALA A 183 -18.66 8.83 18.21
N GLN A 184 -18.78 8.90 19.54
CA GLN A 184 -18.73 10.15 20.28
C GLN A 184 -17.38 10.31 20.96
N VAL A 185 -16.38 10.80 20.22
CA VAL A 185 -14.98 10.95 20.67
C VAL A 185 -14.84 11.63 22.04
N GLY A 186 -15.71 12.60 22.37
CA GLY A 186 -15.71 13.25 23.69
C GLY A 186 -16.03 12.32 24.88
N GLN A 187 -16.61 11.15 24.62
CA GLN A 187 -16.92 10.10 25.59
C GLN A 187 -15.91 8.94 25.57
N ALA A 188 -14.85 9.00 24.76
CA ALA A 188 -13.76 8.03 24.78
C ALA A 188 -12.92 7.98 26.10
N PRO A 189 -12.73 9.06 26.89
CA PRO A 189 -11.79 9.05 28.01
C PRO A 189 -11.94 7.89 29.03
N PRO A 190 -13.15 7.48 29.46
CA PRO A 190 -13.32 6.33 30.35
C PRO A 190 -12.81 5.00 29.77
N TYR A 191 -12.80 4.86 28.44
CA TYR A 191 -12.39 3.64 27.74
C TYR A 191 -10.91 3.62 27.35
N LEU A 192 -10.16 4.72 27.56
CA LEU A 192 -8.74 4.82 27.19
C LEU A 192 -7.88 3.63 27.64
N PRO A 193 -8.08 3.01 28.82
CA PRO A 193 -7.27 1.86 29.24
C PRO A 193 -7.66 0.52 28.59
N ALA A 194 -8.67 0.48 27.71
CA ALA A 194 -9.23 -0.75 27.13
C ALA A 194 -8.80 -1.02 25.67
N PHE A 195 -7.91 -0.22 25.08
CA PHE A 195 -7.49 -0.40 23.69
C PHE A 195 -6.08 0.12 23.43
N ASP A 196 -5.43 -0.42 22.40
CA ASP A 196 -4.20 0.07 21.81
C ASP A 196 -4.47 1.04 20.64
N VAL A 197 -5.57 0.84 19.93
CA VAL A 197 -5.99 1.60 18.74
C VAL A 197 -7.38 2.18 18.95
N LEU A 198 -7.54 3.49 18.71
CA LEU A 198 -8.84 4.13 18.68
C LEU A 198 -9.34 4.16 17.23
N MET A 199 -10.50 3.56 16.97
CA MET A 199 -11.21 3.72 15.71
C MET A 199 -12.32 4.76 15.90
N VAL A 200 -12.53 5.63 14.92
CA VAL A 200 -13.56 6.67 14.98
C VAL A 200 -14.40 6.67 13.71
N ASP A 201 -15.71 6.58 13.87
CA ASP A 201 -16.68 6.76 12.82
C ASP A 201 -17.30 8.15 12.86
N ILE A 202 -17.09 8.87 11.76
CA ILE A 202 -17.59 10.23 11.59
C ILE A 202 -18.32 10.23 10.25
N TYR A 203 -19.65 10.24 10.30
CA TYR A 203 -20.53 10.08 9.14
C TYR A 203 -21.32 11.37 8.84
N PRO A 204 -20.66 12.41 8.28
CA PRO A 204 -21.27 13.73 8.12
C PRO A 204 -22.31 13.80 7.00
N ILE A 205 -22.23 12.94 6.00
CA ILE A 205 -23.06 13.06 4.80
C ILE A 205 -24.43 12.45 5.06
N PRO A 206 -25.55 13.09 4.71
CA PRO A 206 -25.66 14.28 3.86
C PRO A 206 -25.88 15.61 4.61
N HIS A 207 -25.86 15.59 5.94
CA HIS A 207 -26.34 16.71 6.75
C HIS A 207 -25.26 17.68 7.22
N GLN A 208 -23.99 17.30 7.14
CA GLN A 208 -22.85 18.05 7.64
C GLN A 208 -21.73 18.10 6.59
N SER A 209 -20.81 19.05 6.77
CA SER A 209 -19.62 19.17 5.94
C SER A 209 -18.64 18.01 6.14
N VAL A 210 -17.94 17.63 5.07
CA VAL A 210 -16.79 16.70 5.11
C VAL A 210 -15.69 17.15 6.09
N THR A 211 -15.60 18.45 6.40
CA THR A 211 -14.64 18.99 7.38
C THR A 211 -14.87 18.46 8.80
N LYS A 212 -16.04 17.89 9.12
CA LYS A 212 -16.27 17.23 10.42
C LYS A 212 -15.32 16.04 10.65
N VAL A 213 -14.82 15.42 9.58
CA VAL A 213 -13.80 14.37 9.68
C VAL A 213 -12.50 14.93 10.27
N ALA A 214 -12.06 16.10 9.82
CA ALA A 214 -10.88 16.77 10.38
C ALA A 214 -11.07 17.05 11.89
N ASP A 215 -12.18 17.72 12.24
CA ASP A 215 -12.52 18.05 13.63
C ASP A 215 -12.51 16.80 14.54
N GLY A 216 -13.08 15.69 14.06
CA GLY A 216 -13.19 14.46 14.84
C GLY A 216 -11.87 13.72 14.98
N VAL A 217 -11.05 13.66 13.93
CA VAL A 217 -9.70 13.06 13.99
C VAL A 217 -8.79 13.86 14.92
N GLU A 218 -8.77 15.20 14.82
CA GLU A 218 -7.99 16.06 15.72
C GLU A 218 -8.39 15.87 17.19
N LYS A 219 -9.70 15.79 17.48
CA LYS A 219 -10.20 15.47 18.82
C LYS A 219 -9.78 14.09 19.29
N ALA A 220 -9.82 13.09 18.41
CA ALA A 220 -9.42 11.73 18.74
C ALA A 220 -7.93 11.70 19.12
N LEU A 221 -7.09 12.37 18.34
CA LEU A 221 -5.66 12.51 18.62
C LEU A 221 -5.39 13.27 19.92
N ALA A 222 -6.19 14.29 20.25
CA ALA A 222 -6.10 15.00 21.52
C ALA A 222 -6.46 14.10 22.72
N VAL A 223 -7.45 13.21 22.55
CA VAL A 223 -7.87 12.26 23.61
C VAL A 223 -6.83 11.16 23.83
N VAL A 224 -6.29 10.57 22.78
CA VAL A 224 -5.34 9.44 22.91
C VAL A 224 -3.89 9.86 23.08
N GLY A 225 -3.59 11.14 22.85
CA GLY A 225 -2.23 11.69 22.94
C GLY A 225 -1.29 11.18 21.85
N SER A 226 0.00 11.11 22.17
CA SER A 226 1.06 10.81 21.19
C SER A 226 1.30 9.33 20.94
N ALA A 227 0.71 8.41 21.71
CA ALA A 227 1.14 7.01 21.72
C ALA A 227 0.25 6.06 20.91
N LYS A 228 -1.05 6.36 20.74
CA LYS A 228 -2.00 5.41 20.14
C LYS A 228 -2.39 5.80 18.72
N PRO A 229 -2.45 4.84 17.77
CA PRO A 229 -3.03 5.04 16.45
C PRO A 229 -4.49 5.48 16.52
N VAL A 230 -4.87 6.32 15.56
CA VAL A 230 -6.27 6.64 15.27
C VAL A 230 -6.58 6.11 13.88
N TRP A 231 -7.57 5.22 13.78
CA TRP A 231 -8.10 4.75 12.49
C TRP A 231 -9.43 5.42 12.22
N PHE A 232 -9.60 5.92 11.01
CA PHE A 232 -10.85 6.52 10.57
C PHE A 232 -11.73 5.46 9.90
N ILE A 233 -13.04 5.52 10.17
CA ILE A 233 -14.05 4.70 9.53
C ILE A 233 -14.86 5.59 8.58
N PRO A 234 -14.54 5.63 7.27
CA PRO A 234 -15.28 6.46 6.33
C PRO A 234 -16.69 5.93 6.05
N GLN A 235 -17.62 6.86 5.85
CA GLN A 235 -19.00 6.60 5.44
C GLN A 235 -19.07 6.07 3.99
N ALA A 236 -19.08 4.76 3.79
CA ALA A 236 -19.33 4.13 2.47
C ALA A 236 -20.75 3.54 2.39
N PHE A 237 -21.74 4.26 2.91
CA PHE A 237 -23.13 3.78 3.01
C PHE A 237 -24.15 4.92 3.05
N GLY A 238 -25.43 4.56 2.86
CA GLY A 238 -26.57 5.47 2.94
C GLY A 238 -27.87 4.79 2.50
N GLY A 239 -28.94 5.56 2.27
CA GLY A 239 -30.28 5.07 1.95
C GLY A 239 -31.10 4.56 3.15
N GLY A 240 -30.71 4.93 4.39
CA GLY A 240 -31.47 4.67 5.62
C GLY A 240 -32.03 5.95 6.23
N GLU A 241 -32.70 5.87 7.38
CA GLU A 241 -33.41 7.01 7.99
C GLU A 241 -32.51 8.24 8.25
N PHE A 242 -31.41 8.07 8.98
CA PHE A 242 -30.48 9.17 9.32
C PHE A 242 -29.49 9.52 8.19
N TRP A 243 -29.22 8.58 7.28
CA TRP A 243 -28.30 8.74 6.17
C TRP A 243 -29.02 8.43 4.86
N TYR A 244 -29.94 9.30 4.44
CA TYR A 244 -30.87 9.04 3.33
C TYR A 244 -30.19 8.86 1.96
N ARG A 245 -28.93 9.27 1.81
CA ARG A 245 -28.11 9.02 0.62
C ARG A 245 -26.71 8.58 0.99
N GLU A 246 -26.07 7.90 0.04
CA GLU A 246 -24.64 7.66 0.08
C GLU A 246 -23.86 8.95 -0.23
N PRO A 247 -22.60 9.06 0.24
CA PRO A 247 -21.68 10.05 -0.30
C PRO A 247 -21.48 9.87 -1.80
N THR A 248 -21.23 10.98 -2.47
CA THR A 248 -20.61 10.94 -3.79
C THR A 248 -19.17 10.43 -3.66
N ALA A 249 -18.60 9.92 -4.76
CA ALA A 249 -17.20 9.52 -4.80
C ALA A 249 -16.26 10.65 -4.34
N LYS A 250 -16.54 11.89 -4.76
CA LYS A 250 -15.76 13.07 -4.36
C LYS A 250 -15.84 13.38 -2.86
N GLU A 251 -17.03 13.30 -2.26
CA GLU A 251 -17.20 13.47 -0.82
C GLU A 251 -16.42 12.39 -0.04
N LEU A 252 -16.52 11.12 -0.46
CA LEU A 252 -15.75 10.03 0.15
C LEU A 252 -14.24 10.28 0.06
N ARG A 253 -13.75 10.68 -1.11
CA ARG A 253 -12.33 11.00 -1.34
C ARG A 253 -11.82 12.04 -0.37
N VAL A 254 -12.52 13.17 -0.30
CA VAL A 254 -12.13 14.27 0.58
C VAL A 254 -12.21 13.84 2.04
N MET A 255 -13.24 13.11 2.47
CA MET A 255 -13.30 12.58 3.84
C MET A 255 -12.10 11.70 4.17
N THR A 256 -11.77 10.72 3.32
CA THR A 256 -10.64 9.82 3.56
C THR A 256 -9.32 10.58 3.61
N TYR A 257 -9.04 11.46 2.65
CA TYR A 257 -7.78 12.22 2.63
C TYR A 257 -7.68 13.27 3.74
N LEU A 258 -8.80 13.89 4.16
CA LEU A 258 -8.82 14.75 5.35
C LEU A 258 -8.36 13.97 6.57
N SER A 259 -8.85 12.74 6.78
CA SER A 259 -8.42 11.95 7.94
C SER A 259 -6.90 11.71 7.94
N LEU A 260 -6.30 11.41 6.79
CA LEU A 260 -4.85 11.19 6.66
C LEU A 260 -4.05 12.48 6.88
N ILE A 261 -4.48 13.60 6.28
CA ILE A 261 -3.89 14.92 6.48
C ILE A 261 -3.88 15.26 7.97
N HIS A 262 -4.97 14.97 8.68
CA HIS A 262 -5.12 15.27 10.10
C HIS A 262 -4.52 14.23 11.04
N GLY A 263 -3.93 13.16 10.51
CA GLY A 263 -3.08 12.24 11.27
C GLY A 263 -3.67 10.89 11.61
N ALA A 264 -4.77 10.48 10.95
CA ALA A 264 -5.19 9.09 10.96
C ALA A 264 -4.13 8.21 10.29
N THR A 265 -3.91 7.02 10.85
CA THR A 265 -2.89 6.05 10.39
C THR A 265 -3.51 4.70 10.06
N GLY A 266 -4.80 4.70 9.75
CA GLY A 266 -5.55 3.56 9.24
C GLY A 266 -6.94 4.00 8.78
N ILE A 267 -7.48 3.31 7.78
CA ILE A 267 -8.78 3.56 7.15
C ILE A 267 -9.54 2.23 7.12
N GLN A 268 -10.77 2.21 7.64
CA GLN A 268 -11.63 1.03 7.57
C GLN A 268 -13.05 1.43 7.15
N TYR A 269 -13.39 1.31 5.86
CA TYR A 269 -14.69 1.73 5.33
C TYR A 269 -15.86 0.95 5.97
N PHE A 270 -16.88 1.66 6.43
CA PHE A 270 -18.17 1.07 6.75
C PHE A 270 -19.13 1.35 5.59
N ILE A 271 -19.51 0.38 4.77
CA ILE A 271 -19.26 -1.07 4.85
C ILE A 271 -19.14 -1.64 3.43
N ARG A 272 -18.69 -2.88 3.26
CA ARG A 272 -18.65 -3.60 1.99
C ARG A 272 -19.61 -4.78 1.94
N ARG A 273 -20.67 -4.71 1.12
CA ARG A 273 -21.69 -5.77 0.93
C ARG A 273 -22.07 -6.02 -0.54
N PRO A 274 -21.27 -6.77 -1.34
CA PRO A 274 -21.66 -7.17 -2.70
C PRO A 274 -22.73 -8.27 -2.71
N PRO A 275 -23.42 -8.51 -3.85
CA PRO A 275 -23.51 -7.65 -5.04
C PRO A 275 -24.56 -6.54 -4.90
N ILE A 276 -25.50 -6.65 -3.94
CA ILE A 276 -26.54 -5.67 -3.64
C ILE A 276 -26.53 -5.43 -2.13
N GLY A 277 -26.10 -4.24 -1.71
CA GLY A 277 -25.90 -3.87 -0.31
C GLY A 277 -25.19 -2.51 -0.23
N ASN A 278 -24.68 -2.11 0.93
CA ASN A 278 -23.92 -0.86 1.05
C ASN A 278 -22.42 -1.08 0.73
N PRO A 279 -21.77 -0.12 0.03
CA PRO A 279 -22.44 0.90 -0.78
C PRO A 279 -23.16 0.26 -1.98
N LYS A 280 -24.33 0.80 -2.30
CA LYS A 280 -25.14 0.44 -3.46
C LYS A 280 -24.52 0.98 -4.73
N SER A 281 -23.88 2.15 -4.65
CA SER A 281 -23.22 2.79 -5.78
C SER A 281 -21.93 2.07 -6.16
N PRO A 282 -21.83 1.47 -7.36
CA PRO A 282 -20.57 0.89 -7.85
C PRO A 282 -19.49 1.95 -8.06
N VAL A 283 -19.89 3.20 -8.36
CA VAL A 283 -18.96 4.34 -8.48
C VAL A 283 -18.34 4.67 -7.13
N LEU A 284 -19.11 4.64 -6.05
CA LEU A 284 -18.61 4.90 -4.71
C LEU A 284 -17.61 3.82 -4.26
N TRP A 285 -17.90 2.54 -4.48
CA TRP A 285 -16.93 1.50 -4.13
C TRP A 285 -15.67 1.51 -5.02
N SER A 286 -15.83 1.84 -6.30
CA SER A 286 -14.68 2.03 -7.21
C SER A 286 -13.77 3.16 -6.73
N GLU A 287 -14.35 4.19 -6.12
CA GLU A 287 -13.60 5.25 -5.48
C GLU A 287 -12.85 4.76 -4.23
N CYS A 288 -13.47 3.95 -3.36
CA CYS A 288 -12.76 3.31 -2.24
C CYS A 288 -11.52 2.53 -2.72
N ARG A 289 -11.66 1.77 -3.81
CA ARG A 289 -10.56 1.01 -4.44
C ARG A 289 -9.46 1.91 -4.99
N THR A 290 -9.85 3.01 -5.64
CA THR A 290 -8.89 3.99 -6.17
C THR A 290 -8.06 4.57 -5.03
N ILE A 291 -8.72 5.03 -3.97
CA ILE A 291 -8.05 5.58 -2.78
C ILE A 291 -7.18 4.53 -2.10
N ALA A 292 -7.62 3.26 -2.01
CA ALA A 292 -6.79 2.20 -1.42
C ALA A 292 -5.47 2.00 -2.18
N MET A 293 -5.50 2.02 -3.52
CA MET A 293 -4.29 1.93 -4.35
C MET A 293 -3.39 3.17 -4.22
N GLU A 294 -3.97 4.37 -4.13
CA GLU A 294 -3.24 5.61 -3.88
C GLU A 294 -2.58 5.59 -2.49
N CYS A 295 -3.31 5.19 -1.45
CA CYS A 295 -2.80 5.08 -0.09
C CYS A 295 -1.73 3.99 0.02
N ALA A 296 -1.82 2.90 -0.73
CA ALA A 296 -0.75 1.90 -0.79
C ALA A 296 0.56 2.51 -1.29
N GLN A 297 0.50 3.39 -2.30
CA GLN A 297 1.67 4.14 -2.81
C GLN A 297 2.23 5.14 -1.78
N LEU A 298 1.36 5.72 -0.95
CA LEU A 298 1.71 6.73 0.05
C LEU A 298 2.08 6.15 1.42
N ALA A 299 1.80 4.86 1.67
CA ALA A 299 1.97 4.23 2.97
C ALA A 299 3.38 4.41 3.56
N PRO A 300 4.49 4.25 2.80
CA PRO A 300 5.83 4.50 3.35
C PRO A 300 6.00 5.92 3.88
N ALA A 301 5.46 6.94 3.19
CA ALA A 301 5.57 8.33 3.59
C ALA A 301 4.62 8.68 4.75
N ILE A 302 3.38 8.20 4.72
CA ILE A 302 2.39 8.43 5.79
C ILE A 302 2.88 7.85 7.12
N LEU A 303 3.56 6.70 7.07
CA LEU A 303 4.05 5.97 8.25
C LEU A 303 5.53 6.25 8.55
N SER A 304 6.16 7.17 7.81
CA SER A 304 7.56 7.53 7.98
C SER A 304 7.79 8.31 9.27
N GLY A 305 8.95 8.06 9.90
CA GLY A 305 9.46 8.86 11.02
C GLY A 305 10.28 10.07 10.57
N GLU A 306 10.49 10.27 9.27
CA GLU A 306 11.23 11.41 8.74
C GLU A 306 10.49 12.73 8.99
N SER A 307 11.24 13.76 9.34
CA SER A 307 10.67 15.09 9.58
C SER A 307 10.23 15.73 8.26
N ALA A 308 9.00 16.25 8.24
CA ALA A 308 8.45 17.03 7.14
C ALA A 308 8.18 18.46 7.58
N PRO A 309 8.33 19.47 6.69
CA PRO A 309 8.03 20.85 6.99
C PRO A 309 6.53 21.02 7.30
N LYS A 310 6.25 21.99 8.16
CA LYS A 310 4.87 22.43 8.37
C LYS A 310 4.34 23.07 7.10
N VAL A 311 3.06 22.85 6.83
CA VAL A 311 2.38 23.35 5.63
C VAL A 311 1.36 24.41 6.03
N THR A 312 1.36 25.52 5.29
CA THR A 312 0.26 26.50 5.32
C THR A 312 -0.37 26.58 3.95
N CYS A 313 -1.69 26.71 3.88
CA CYS A 313 -2.41 26.80 2.62
C CYS A 313 -3.41 27.97 2.64
N GLU A 314 -3.49 28.68 1.52
CA GLU A 314 -4.51 29.68 1.23
C GLU A 314 -5.29 29.22 -0.03
N PRO A 315 -6.63 29.16 -0.01
CA PRO A 315 -7.53 29.49 1.11
C PRO A 315 -7.56 28.41 2.20
N SER A 316 -8.07 28.77 3.38
CA SER A 316 -8.16 27.86 4.54
C SER A 316 -9.14 26.70 4.37
N THR A 317 -9.95 26.70 3.31
CA THR A 317 -10.83 25.58 2.93
C THR A 317 -10.06 24.46 2.23
N VAL A 318 -8.78 24.65 1.92
CA VAL A 318 -7.89 23.59 1.46
C VAL A 318 -6.98 23.18 2.61
N HIS A 319 -7.15 21.94 3.04
CA HIS A 319 -6.29 21.34 4.05
C HIS A 319 -5.10 20.69 3.36
N ALA A 320 -3.89 20.85 3.93
CA ALA A 320 -2.70 20.23 3.37
C ALA A 320 -1.72 19.80 4.45
N ARG A 321 -0.96 18.73 4.19
CA ARG A 321 0.12 18.24 5.04
C ARG A 321 1.24 17.64 4.19
N ALA A 322 2.47 17.78 4.68
CA ALA A 322 3.64 17.19 4.08
C ALA A 322 4.11 15.94 4.84
N PHE A 323 4.68 14.99 4.09
CA PHE A 323 5.25 13.73 4.56
C PHE A 323 6.59 13.51 3.85
N ALA A 324 7.60 13.01 4.56
CA ALA A 324 8.93 12.78 4.00
C ALA A 324 9.24 11.27 3.96
N ASP A 325 9.81 10.79 2.86
CA ASP A 325 10.32 9.43 2.74
C ASP A 325 11.47 9.37 1.71
N ARG A 326 12.66 8.97 2.17
CA ARG A 326 13.82 8.67 1.32
C ARG A 326 14.16 9.82 0.35
N GLY A 327 14.26 11.04 0.88
CA GLY A 327 14.62 12.25 0.11
C GLY A 327 13.50 12.81 -0.78
N ILE A 328 12.27 12.30 -0.64
CA ILE A 328 11.09 12.84 -1.31
C ILE A 328 10.17 13.47 -0.29
N LEU A 329 9.64 14.65 -0.62
CA LEU A 329 8.54 15.26 0.10
C LEU A 329 7.23 15.08 -0.65
N PHE A 330 6.26 14.43 -0.01
CA PHE A 330 4.89 14.31 -0.48
C PHE A 330 4.02 15.36 0.20
N VAL A 331 3.34 16.21 -0.56
CA VAL A 331 2.36 17.16 -0.02
C VAL A 331 0.98 16.73 -0.47
N ILE A 332 0.16 16.32 0.48
CA ILE A 332 -1.23 15.92 0.25
C ILE A 332 -2.11 17.14 0.54
N ALA A 333 -2.95 17.52 -0.41
CA ALA A 333 -3.92 18.60 -0.26
C ALA A 333 -5.34 18.11 -0.59
N ALA A 334 -6.34 18.63 0.13
CA ALA A 334 -7.75 18.31 -0.05
C ALA A 334 -8.59 19.59 -0.07
N ASN A 335 -9.28 19.85 -1.19
CA ASN A 335 -10.24 20.94 -1.33
C ASN A 335 -11.60 20.47 -0.79
N THR A 336 -12.08 21.12 0.27
CA THR A 336 -13.35 20.73 0.93
C THR A 336 -14.57 21.41 0.34
N GLU A 337 -14.39 22.30 -0.63
CA GLU A 337 -15.48 23.04 -1.26
C GLU A 337 -15.97 22.35 -2.53
N ASN A 338 -17.28 22.45 -2.79
CA ASN A 338 -17.88 21.96 -4.03
C ASN A 338 -17.74 22.98 -5.18
N GLN A 339 -16.56 23.60 -5.29
CA GLN A 339 -16.20 24.51 -6.38
C GLN A 339 -14.68 24.46 -6.66
N PRO A 340 -14.24 24.67 -7.90
CA PRO A 340 -12.83 24.82 -8.21
C PRO A 340 -12.20 25.97 -7.42
N THR A 341 -10.97 25.80 -6.96
CA THR A 341 -10.29 26.74 -6.06
C THR A 341 -8.82 26.88 -6.46
N SER A 342 -8.35 28.13 -6.55
CA SER A 342 -6.90 28.42 -6.67
C SER A 342 -6.27 28.27 -5.30
N VAL A 343 -5.08 27.65 -5.25
CA VAL A 343 -4.38 27.35 -4.00
C VAL A 343 -2.97 27.88 -4.02
N CYS A 344 -2.53 28.37 -2.87
CA CYS A 344 -1.14 28.69 -2.56
C CYS A 344 -0.73 27.84 -1.35
N ILE A 345 0.16 26.86 -1.56
CA ILE A 345 0.68 25.99 -0.51
C ILE A 345 2.12 26.39 -0.24
N LYS A 346 2.44 26.68 1.03
CA LYS A 346 3.78 27.08 1.47
C LYS A 346 4.33 26.04 2.45
N LEU A 347 5.54 25.58 2.18
CA LEU A 347 6.29 24.63 3.00
C LEU A 347 7.29 25.40 3.87
N GLU A 348 7.00 25.52 5.17
CA GLU A 348 7.82 26.30 6.10
C GLU A 348 9.28 25.78 6.12
N GLY A 349 10.24 26.67 5.87
CA GLY A 349 11.67 26.34 5.89
C GLY A 349 12.19 25.53 4.69
N CYS A 350 11.35 25.22 3.70
CA CYS A 350 11.77 24.51 2.49
C CYS A 350 12.26 25.49 1.42
N SER A 351 13.52 25.36 0.98
CA SER A 351 14.09 26.20 -0.08
C SER A 351 14.02 25.58 -1.48
N TYR A 352 13.35 24.43 -1.64
CA TYR A 352 13.28 23.73 -2.92
C TYR A 352 12.65 24.60 -4.01
N SER A 353 13.32 24.69 -5.15
CA SER A 353 12.81 25.34 -6.36
C SER A 353 13.06 24.42 -7.56
N GLY A 354 12.02 24.10 -8.31
CA GLY A 354 12.07 23.10 -9.37
C GLY A 354 10.68 22.60 -9.74
N LYS A 355 10.60 21.43 -10.38
CA LYS A 355 9.31 20.80 -10.70
C LYS A 355 8.83 19.93 -9.55
N SER A 356 7.52 19.90 -9.34
CA SER A 356 6.83 18.88 -8.55
C SER A 356 5.95 18.06 -9.49
N ASP A 357 6.02 16.75 -9.36
CA ASP A 357 5.07 15.84 -10.02
C ASP A 357 3.78 15.76 -9.22
N LEU A 358 2.65 15.65 -9.91
CA LEU A 358 1.39 15.19 -9.34
C LEU A 358 1.21 13.73 -9.72
N ILE A 359 1.51 12.85 -8.76
CA ILE A 359 1.84 11.44 -9.04
C ILE A 359 0.68 10.61 -9.59
N PHE A 360 -0.55 11.12 -9.49
CA PHE A 360 -1.76 10.44 -9.99
C PHE A 360 -2.47 11.23 -11.11
N GLU A 361 -1.88 12.33 -11.59
CA GLU A 361 -2.46 13.19 -12.63
C GLU A 361 -1.58 13.29 -13.88
N ARG A 362 -0.35 12.75 -13.83
CA ARG A 362 0.65 12.92 -14.89
C ARG A 362 0.84 14.39 -15.28
N ARG A 363 0.82 15.25 -14.26
CA ARG A 363 0.92 16.70 -14.38
C ARG A 363 2.09 17.19 -13.54
N GLN A 364 2.71 18.29 -13.95
CA GLN A 364 3.77 18.94 -13.19
C GLN A 364 3.38 20.39 -12.88
N VAL A 365 3.86 20.87 -11.74
CA VAL A 365 3.76 22.28 -11.34
C VAL A 365 5.13 22.80 -10.93
N ASP A 366 5.34 24.10 -11.06
CA ASP A 366 6.54 24.77 -10.57
C ASP A 366 6.44 25.00 -9.05
N VAL A 367 7.54 24.71 -8.37
CA VAL A 367 7.76 25.04 -6.97
C VAL A 367 8.80 26.14 -6.90
N GLN A 368 8.49 27.20 -6.15
CA GLN A 368 9.38 28.34 -5.97
C GLN A 368 9.65 28.52 -4.48
N SER A 369 10.85 28.18 -4.03
CA SER A 369 11.28 28.28 -2.63
C SER A 369 10.25 27.69 -1.66
N GLY A 370 9.85 26.44 -1.90
CA GLY A 370 8.85 25.73 -1.09
C GLY A 370 7.40 26.21 -1.26
N THR A 371 7.13 27.11 -2.21
CA THR A 371 5.77 27.58 -2.53
C THR A 371 5.25 26.92 -3.79
N ILE A 372 4.05 26.36 -3.72
CA ILE A 372 3.32 25.73 -4.82
C ILE A 372 2.06 26.57 -5.08
N ASN A 373 1.88 27.05 -6.30
CA ASN A 373 0.64 27.67 -6.75
C ASN A 373 -0.03 26.76 -7.77
N ASP A 374 -1.32 26.46 -7.56
CA ASP A 374 -2.04 25.50 -8.40
C ASP A 374 -3.57 25.77 -8.41
N TRP A 375 -4.30 24.97 -9.17
CA TRP A 375 -5.76 24.90 -9.16
C TRP A 375 -6.25 23.50 -8.77
N MET A 376 -7.23 23.46 -7.88
CA MET A 376 -7.90 22.24 -7.43
C MET A 376 -9.36 22.23 -7.89
N ASP A 377 -9.86 21.09 -8.35
CA ASP A 377 -11.27 20.92 -8.68
C ASP A 377 -12.15 20.93 -7.43
N ALA A 378 -13.47 21.09 -7.63
CA ALA A 378 -14.48 20.89 -6.60
C ALA A 378 -14.36 19.49 -5.95
N MET A 379 -14.29 19.45 -4.62
CA MET A 379 -14.19 18.24 -3.80
C MET A 379 -13.13 17.26 -4.34
N SER A 380 -11.88 17.72 -4.38
CA SER A 380 -10.77 16.99 -4.97
C SER A 380 -9.54 16.97 -4.09
N THR A 381 -8.61 16.09 -4.44
CA THR A 381 -7.31 15.99 -3.77
C THR A 381 -6.18 16.15 -4.78
N ARG A 382 -5.02 16.57 -4.29
CA ARG A 382 -3.76 16.68 -5.03
C ARG A 382 -2.65 16.09 -4.19
N ILE A 383 -1.74 15.36 -4.83
CA ILE A 383 -0.56 14.79 -4.18
C ILE A 383 0.66 15.25 -4.96
N TYR A 384 1.37 16.23 -4.40
CA TYR A 384 2.60 16.78 -4.95
C TYR A 384 3.79 15.95 -4.47
N ARG A 385 4.73 15.63 -5.37
CA ARG A 385 5.96 14.91 -5.08
C ARG A 385 7.16 15.79 -5.44
N LEU A 386 7.91 16.19 -4.42
CA LEU A 386 9.07 17.08 -4.54
C LEU A 386 10.36 16.29 -4.25
N PRO A 387 11.29 16.22 -5.23
CA PRO A 387 12.59 15.58 -5.04
C PRO A 387 13.56 16.49 -4.28
N ILE A 388 13.50 16.46 -2.94
CA ILE A 388 14.31 17.35 -2.08
C ILE A 388 15.71 16.82 -1.77
N GLY A 389 15.93 15.50 -1.87
CA GLY A 389 17.20 14.84 -1.56
C GLY A 389 17.62 14.92 -0.08
N PRO A 390 18.74 14.27 0.29
CA PRO A 390 19.47 13.31 -0.52
C PRO A 390 18.66 12.03 -0.74
N PHE A 391 18.84 11.39 -1.90
CA PHE A 391 18.23 10.09 -2.18
C PHE A 391 19.08 8.96 -1.59
N PRO A 392 18.49 7.78 -1.29
CA PRO A 392 19.26 6.59 -0.97
C PRO A 392 20.34 6.32 -2.01
N SER A 393 21.50 5.85 -1.57
CA SER A 393 22.57 5.44 -2.48
C SER A 393 22.17 4.17 -3.22
N GLU A 394 22.18 4.21 -4.55
CA GLU A 394 21.98 3.03 -5.39
C GLU A 394 23.32 2.35 -5.68
N ASP A 395 23.43 1.05 -5.38
CA ASP A 395 24.58 0.21 -5.73
C ASP A 395 24.39 -0.51 -7.07
N ILE A 396 23.17 -0.50 -7.62
CA ILE A 396 22.85 -1.00 -8.95
C ILE A 396 22.80 0.17 -9.93
N GLN A 397 23.48 0.00 -11.06
CA GLN A 397 23.27 0.84 -12.23
C GLN A 397 22.53 0.04 -13.29
N ILE A 398 21.43 0.61 -13.79
CA ILE A 398 20.71 0.03 -14.92
C ILE A 398 21.60 0.10 -16.15
N ASN A 399 21.76 -1.02 -16.84
CA ASN A 399 22.58 -1.12 -18.04
C ASN A 399 22.10 -0.09 -19.07
N PRO A 400 22.98 0.78 -19.61
CA PRO A 400 22.60 1.78 -20.60
C PRO A 400 22.06 1.17 -21.91
N GLU A 401 22.44 -0.07 -22.23
CA GLU A 401 21.93 -0.81 -23.39
C GLU A 401 20.57 -1.50 -23.11
N ASN A 402 20.04 -1.37 -21.90
CA ASN A 402 18.78 -1.97 -21.53
C ASN A 402 17.62 -1.35 -22.30
N ILE A 403 16.92 -2.20 -23.04
CA ILE A 403 15.77 -1.85 -23.87
C ILE A 403 14.42 -1.97 -23.15
N VAL A 404 14.37 -2.49 -21.93
CA VAL A 404 13.12 -2.48 -21.14
C VAL A 404 12.73 -1.04 -20.85
N ALA A 405 11.47 -0.67 -21.14
CA ALA A 405 10.99 0.71 -21.03
C ALA A 405 11.00 1.23 -19.58
N ASN A 406 10.51 0.42 -18.63
CA ASN A 406 10.40 0.77 -17.20
C ASN A 406 11.05 -0.32 -16.33
N PRO A 407 12.38 -0.47 -16.37
CA PRO A 407 13.07 -1.64 -15.85
C PRO A 407 13.03 -1.78 -14.33
N SER A 408 13.01 -0.66 -13.61
CA SER A 408 12.90 -0.62 -12.14
C SER A 408 11.51 -0.24 -11.65
N PHE A 409 10.52 -0.20 -12.54
CA PHE A 409 9.13 0.10 -12.19
C PHE A 409 8.90 1.46 -11.53
N GLU A 410 9.83 2.41 -11.66
CA GLU A 410 9.76 3.76 -11.07
C GLU A 410 8.73 4.66 -11.77
N GLU A 411 8.40 4.38 -13.04
CA GLU A 411 7.31 5.07 -13.73
C GLU A 411 5.94 4.50 -13.32
N VAL A 412 5.12 5.33 -12.68
CA VAL A 412 3.74 5.00 -12.27
C VAL A 412 2.81 6.04 -12.85
N VAL A 413 1.91 5.60 -13.72
CA VAL A 413 0.85 6.44 -14.31
C VAL A 413 -0.49 6.20 -13.62
N SER A 414 -0.74 4.95 -13.24
CA SER A 414 -1.94 4.53 -12.50
C SER A 414 -1.51 3.90 -11.18
N PRO A 415 -2.08 4.32 -10.03
CA PRO A 415 -1.72 3.78 -8.73
C PRO A 415 -1.75 2.25 -8.72
N GLY A 416 -0.66 1.66 -8.22
CA GLY A 416 -0.54 0.22 -7.97
C GLY A 416 -0.51 -0.69 -9.22
N THR A 417 -0.54 -0.14 -10.43
CA THR A 417 -0.45 -0.93 -11.68
C THR A 417 0.90 -0.66 -12.37
N PRO A 418 1.69 -1.70 -12.72
CA PRO A 418 2.96 -1.49 -13.40
C PRO A 418 2.74 -0.90 -14.80
N ALA A 419 3.34 0.26 -15.07
CA ALA A 419 3.35 0.87 -16.39
C ALA A 419 4.25 0.10 -17.36
N ASN A 420 3.99 0.24 -18.67
CA ASN A 420 4.80 -0.35 -19.75
C ASN A 420 4.94 -1.88 -19.66
N CYS A 421 3.89 -2.57 -19.19
CA CYS A 421 3.87 -4.02 -19.04
C CYS A 421 2.51 -4.59 -19.48
N TYR A 422 2.50 -5.76 -20.12
CA TYR A 422 1.31 -6.58 -20.29
C TYR A 422 1.21 -7.62 -19.18
N LEU A 423 -0.01 -7.84 -18.68
CA LEU A 423 -0.30 -8.79 -17.61
C LEU A 423 -1.28 -9.86 -18.09
N TRP A 424 -1.00 -11.12 -17.76
CA TRP A 424 -1.94 -12.23 -17.92
C TRP A 424 -2.08 -12.96 -16.60
N ILE A 425 -3.32 -13.09 -16.13
CA ILE A 425 -3.70 -13.92 -15.00
C ILE A 425 -4.14 -15.27 -15.56
N GLY A 426 -3.56 -16.35 -15.04
CA GLY A 426 -3.96 -17.70 -15.40
C GLY A 426 -5.31 -18.11 -14.80
N GLU A 427 -5.45 -19.40 -14.52
CA GLU A 427 -6.65 -20.02 -13.96
C GLU A 427 -6.95 -19.53 -12.54
N VAL A 428 -5.92 -19.11 -11.80
CA VAL A 428 -6.05 -18.56 -10.45
C VAL A 428 -6.51 -17.11 -10.55
N ARG A 429 -7.83 -16.90 -10.63
CA ARG A 429 -8.46 -15.57 -10.78
C ARG A 429 -8.08 -14.54 -9.70
N THR A 430 -7.53 -15.01 -8.60
CA THR A 430 -7.17 -14.24 -7.41
C THR A 430 -5.68 -13.92 -7.35
N ALA A 431 -4.91 -14.37 -8.35
CA ALA A 431 -3.53 -13.97 -8.53
C ALA A 431 -3.45 -12.51 -8.98
N ASN A 432 -2.41 -11.81 -8.54
CA ASN A 432 -2.23 -10.39 -8.81
C ASN A 432 -0.77 -10.03 -9.09
N CYS A 433 -0.60 -8.85 -9.69
CA CYS A 433 0.67 -8.21 -9.99
C CYS A 433 0.47 -6.71 -9.76
N ILE A 434 1.09 -6.17 -8.70
CA ILE A 434 0.92 -4.78 -8.28
C ILE A 434 2.28 -4.13 -8.01
N ILE A 435 2.33 -2.80 -8.01
CA ILE A 435 3.51 -2.05 -7.55
C ILE A 435 3.53 -2.01 -6.02
N ASP A 436 4.68 -2.32 -5.43
CA ASP A 436 4.94 -2.32 -3.99
C ASP A 436 6.04 -1.29 -3.65
N PRO A 437 5.70 -0.17 -2.99
CA PRO A 437 6.66 0.88 -2.63
C PRO A 437 7.41 0.60 -1.30
N VAL A 438 7.10 -0.52 -0.63
CA VAL A 438 7.69 -0.90 0.66
C VAL A 438 8.90 -1.81 0.47
N VAL A 439 8.87 -2.66 -0.56
CA VAL A 439 9.95 -3.61 -0.85
C VAL A 439 10.51 -3.30 -2.23
N ALA A 440 11.74 -2.79 -2.28
CA ALA A 440 12.45 -2.48 -3.53
C ALA A 440 13.90 -2.98 -3.46
N ARG A 441 14.50 -3.23 -4.62
CA ARG A 441 15.95 -3.50 -4.75
C ARG A 441 16.69 -2.28 -5.27
N HIS A 442 16.08 -1.55 -6.18
CA HIS A 442 16.60 -0.33 -6.77
C HIS A 442 15.49 0.73 -6.74
N GLY A 443 15.85 1.98 -6.49
CA GLY A 443 14.90 3.07 -6.42
C GLY A 443 13.96 2.94 -5.22
N ARG A 444 12.66 3.01 -5.48
CA ARG A 444 11.64 3.21 -4.44
C ARG A 444 10.59 2.12 -4.41
N GLN A 445 10.41 1.38 -5.50
CA GLN A 445 9.36 0.38 -5.60
C GLN A 445 9.77 -0.81 -6.47
N SER A 446 9.10 -1.94 -6.28
CA SER A 446 9.22 -3.09 -7.15
C SER A 446 7.85 -3.58 -7.60
N VAL A 447 7.82 -4.56 -8.50
CA VAL A 447 6.60 -5.33 -8.76
C VAL A 447 6.49 -6.44 -7.72
N ARG A 448 5.30 -6.60 -7.14
CA ARG A 448 4.93 -7.74 -6.30
C ARG A 448 3.91 -8.60 -7.03
N MET A 449 4.16 -9.90 -7.09
CA MET A 449 3.25 -10.90 -7.62
C MET A 449 2.81 -11.84 -6.50
N THR A 450 1.52 -12.12 -6.44
CA THR A 450 0.94 -13.08 -5.49
C THR A 450 0.08 -14.09 -6.23
N VAL A 451 0.26 -15.37 -5.94
CA VAL A 451 -0.55 -16.48 -6.44
C VAL A 451 -1.08 -17.24 -5.20
N PRO A 452 -2.38 -17.14 -4.88
CA PRO A 452 -2.91 -17.71 -3.62
C PRO A 452 -3.11 -19.23 -3.66
N GLY A 453 -3.34 -19.79 -4.85
CA GLY A 453 -3.75 -21.18 -5.04
C GLY A 453 -2.97 -21.92 -6.12
N LYS A 454 -3.23 -23.22 -6.27
CA LYS A 454 -2.64 -24.04 -7.32
C LYS A 454 -3.30 -23.70 -8.67
N GLY A 455 -2.51 -23.57 -9.73
CA GLY A 455 -2.97 -23.28 -11.08
C GLY A 455 -1.94 -22.46 -11.86
N SER A 456 -2.30 -22.05 -13.08
CA SER A 456 -1.45 -21.13 -13.85
C SER A 456 -1.34 -19.78 -13.13
N GLY A 457 -0.10 -19.35 -12.84
CA GLY A 457 0.18 -18.15 -12.05
C GLY A 457 0.05 -16.85 -12.84
N VAL A 458 0.66 -15.76 -12.35
CA VAL A 458 0.63 -14.46 -13.02
C VAL A 458 1.85 -14.29 -13.94
N THR A 459 1.62 -13.76 -15.14
CA THR A 459 2.67 -13.49 -16.14
C THR A 459 2.74 -12.00 -16.43
N MET A 460 3.94 -11.44 -16.43
CA MET A 460 4.21 -10.05 -16.82
C MET A 460 5.22 -10.02 -17.96
N VAL A 461 4.88 -9.31 -19.03
CA VAL A 461 5.76 -9.06 -20.18
C VAL A 461 6.00 -7.55 -20.26
N PRO A 462 7.20 -7.05 -19.95
CA PRO A 462 7.51 -5.64 -20.13
C PRO A 462 7.52 -5.26 -21.61
N LEU A 463 7.26 -3.98 -21.88
CA LEU A 463 7.47 -3.38 -23.19
C LEU A 463 8.98 -3.22 -23.44
N LEU A 464 9.43 -3.78 -24.55
CA LEU A 464 10.79 -3.61 -25.06
C LEU A 464 10.82 -2.51 -26.11
N LEU A 465 11.77 -1.59 -25.97
CA LEU A 465 11.99 -0.47 -26.89
C LEU A 465 12.97 -0.86 -27.99
N LYS A 466 12.76 -0.32 -29.19
CA LYS A 466 13.67 -0.51 -30.32
C LYS A 466 15.02 0.17 -30.13
N ASP A 467 15.01 1.32 -29.47
CA ASP A 467 16.21 2.10 -29.17
C ASP A 467 16.11 2.57 -27.71
N PRO A 468 17.09 2.23 -26.84
CA PRO A 468 17.08 2.63 -25.44
C PRO A 468 17.13 4.16 -25.25
N SER A 469 17.57 4.93 -26.25
CA SER A 469 17.59 6.41 -26.23
C SER A 469 16.21 7.06 -26.35
N VAL A 470 15.20 6.33 -26.84
CA VAL A 470 13.81 6.80 -27.01
C VAL A 470 13.12 7.08 -25.68
N LYS A 471 13.68 6.60 -24.55
CA LYS A 471 13.20 6.88 -23.18
C LYS A 471 13.12 8.38 -22.84
N THR A 472 13.72 9.27 -23.65
CA THR A 472 13.93 10.69 -23.33
C THR A 472 13.16 11.69 -24.18
N LYS A 473 12.36 11.27 -25.17
CA LYS A 473 11.63 12.18 -26.05
C LYS A 473 10.15 11.84 -26.11
N GLU A 474 9.31 12.89 -26.07
CA GLU A 474 7.89 12.80 -26.38
C GLU A 474 7.70 11.93 -27.62
N LEU A 475 6.86 10.91 -27.47
CA LEU A 475 6.55 9.91 -28.48
C LEU A 475 5.98 10.64 -29.71
N SER A 476 6.84 10.97 -30.67
CA SER A 476 6.40 11.48 -31.96
C SER A 476 5.49 10.42 -32.59
N MET A 477 4.35 10.85 -33.12
CA MET A 477 3.30 10.07 -33.78
C MET A 477 3.76 9.36 -35.07
N ASP A 478 4.93 8.72 -35.05
CA ASP A 478 5.26 7.71 -36.04
C ASP A 478 4.44 6.46 -35.66
N PRO A 479 3.60 5.88 -36.52
CA PRO A 479 2.62 4.88 -36.10
C PRO A 479 3.21 3.48 -35.80
N TRP A 480 4.53 3.31 -35.91
CA TRP A 480 5.21 2.01 -35.98
C TRP A 480 6.55 1.81 -35.20
N PRO A 481 7.07 2.71 -34.33
CA PRO A 481 8.41 2.58 -33.75
C PRO A 481 8.52 1.64 -32.53
N PHE A 482 7.43 0.98 -32.11
CA PHE A 482 7.38 0.17 -30.88
C PHE A 482 7.57 -1.33 -31.07
N TRP A 483 7.64 -1.78 -32.33
CA TRP A 483 7.81 -3.20 -32.66
C TRP A 483 9.29 -3.49 -32.74
N PHE A 484 9.78 -4.05 -31.65
CA PHE A 484 11.14 -4.46 -31.50
C PHE A 484 11.46 -5.59 -32.48
N ASN A 485 12.33 -5.30 -33.47
CA ASN A 485 12.65 -6.22 -34.54
C ASN A 485 13.97 -6.93 -34.27
N TYR A 486 13.95 -8.25 -34.17
CA TYR A 486 15.18 -9.06 -34.18
C TYR A 486 15.18 -10.03 -35.33
N LYS A 487 16.38 -10.30 -35.83
CA LYS A 487 16.62 -11.34 -36.82
C LYS A 487 16.70 -12.71 -36.19
N GLN A 488 16.30 -13.72 -36.95
CA GLN A 488 16.57 -15.11 -36.61
C GLN A 488 18.05 -15.28 -36.23
N GLY A 489 18.31 -15.93 -35.10
CA GLY A 489 19.66 -16.14 -34.58
C GLY A 489 20.18 -15.01 -33.68
N ALA A 490 19.47 -13.89 -33.54
CA ALA A 490 19.82 -12.86 -32.56
C ALA A 490 19.81 -13.44 -31.15
N LYS A 491 20.85 -13.12 -30.37
CA LYS A 491 20.97 -13.54 -28.98
C LYS A 491 20.56 -12.43 -28.04
N LEU A 492 19.60 -12.73 -27.17
CA LEU A 492 19.15 -11.83 -26.12
C LEU A 492 19.70 -12.33 -24.79
N ARG A 493 20.25 -11.42 -23.99
CA ARG A 493 20.48 -11.65 -22.56
C ARG A 493 19.40 -10.95 -21.78
N PHE A 494 18.89 -11.61 -20.76
CA PHE A 494 17.89 -11.01 -19.89
C PHE A 494 18.15 -11.39 -18.44
N SER A 495 17.98 -10.39 -17.57
CA SER A 495 18.16 -10.54 -16.14
C SER A 495 17.07 -9.82 -15.36
N ILE A 496 16.81 -10.31 -14.16
CA ILE A 496 15.91 -9.67 -13.22
C ILE A 496 16.41 -9.88 -11.80
N TRP A 497 16.25 -8.87 -10.95
CA TRP A 497 16.39 -9.04 -9.52
C TRP A 497 15.09 -9.58 -8.95
N ALA A 498 15.17 -10.62 -8.13
CA ALA A 498 13.98 -11.20 -7.52
C ALA A 498 14.25 -11.71 -6.11
N LYS A 499 13.20 -11.72 -5.29
CA LYS A 499 13.12 -12.41 -4.00
C LYS A 499 11.71 -12.93 -3.76
N ALA A 500 11.56 -13.88 -2.84
CA ALA A 500 10.28 -14.42 -2.44
C ALA A 500 9.99 -14.21 -0.95
N GLN A 501 8.72 -14.33 -0.58
CA GLN A 501 8.32 -14.32 0.83
C GLN A 501 8.78 -15.60 1.55
N LYS A 502 8.84 -16.72 0.82
CA LYS A 502 9.26 -18.02 1.32
C LYS A 502 10.28 -18.64 0.36
N ASN A 503 11.27 -19.33 0.92
CA ASN A 503 12.21 -20.11 0.11
C ASN A 503 11.46 -21.20 -0.67
N GLY A 504 11.94 -21.48 -1.89
CA GLY A 504 11.35 -22.52 -2.73
C GLY A 504 10.24 -22.04 -3.67
N THR A 505 9.77 -20.79 -3.55
CA THR A 505 8.91 -20.17 -4.58
C THR A 505 9.65 -20.15 -5.91
N GLN A 506 8.97 -20.48 -7.00
CA GLN A 506 9.59 -20.59 -8.32
C GLN A 506 9.02 -19.55 -9.27
N PHE A 507 9.87 -19.03 -10.16
CA PHE A 507 9.43 -18.25 -11.31
C PHE A 507 10.15 -18.74 -12.55
N ARG A 508 9.69 -18.33 -13.72
CA ARG A 508 10.37 -18.64 -14.98
C ARG A 508 10.36 -17.46 -15.94
N PHE A 509 11.42 -17.34 -16.74
CA PHE A 509 11.36 -16.55 -17.96
C PHE A 509 10.59 -17.30 -19.04
N VAL A 510 9.79 -16.57 -19.81
CA VAL A 510 8.93 -17.12 -20.88
C VAL A 510 9.04 -16.28 -22.15
N ASP A 511 9.29 -16.93 -23.28
CA ASP A 511 8.97 -16.46 -24.64
C ASP A 511 9.03 -17.70 -25.55
N SER A 512 7.92 -18.06 -26.21
CA SER A 512 7.89 -19.24 -27.08
C SER A 512 8.75 -19.07 -28.34
N ASN A 513 9.09 -17.84 -28.71
CA ASN A 513 9.90 -17.53 -29.88
C ASN A 513 11.41 -17.58 -29.61
N LEU A 514 11.84 -17.73 -28.35
CA LEU A 514 13.24 -17.85 -28.00
C LEU A 514 13.59 -19.30 -27.70
N GLU A 515 14.68 -19.78 -28.32
CA GLU A 515 15.30 -21.04 -27.93
C GLU A 515 15.97 -20.87 -26.57
N GLY A 516 15.89 -21.90 -25.72
CA GLY A 516 16.34 -21.82 -24.31
C GLY A 516 15.25 -21.46 -23.30
N LEU A 517 14.06 -21.06 -23.76
CA LEU A 517 12.90 -20.76 -22.91
C LEU A 517 11.75 -21.78 -23.07
N PRO A 518 10.95 -22.03 -22.01
CA PRO A 518 11.01 -21.37 -20.70
C PRO A 518 12.17 -21.85 -19.82
N LYS A 519 12.66 -20.98 -18.93
CA LYS A 519 13.72 -21.30 -17.96
C LYS A 519 13.24 -20.98 -16.54
N THR A 520 13.19 -21.99 -15.68
CA THR A 520 12.71 -21.89 -14.30
C THR A 520 13.85 -21.66 -13.32
N PHE A 521 13.60 -20.83 -12.31
CA PHE A 521 14.48 -20.51 -11.19
C PHE A 521 13.74 -20.68 -9.88
N THR A 522 14.49 -20.99 -8.82
CA THR A 522 13.97 -21.07 -7.45
C THR A 522 14.45 -19.86 -6.68
N LEU A 523 13.51 -19.12 -6.08
CA LEU A 523 13.74 -17.90 -5.34
C LEU A 523 14.15 -18.19 -3.90
N THR A 524 14.92 -17.24 -3.35
CA THR A 524 15.23 -17.16 -1.93
C THR A 524 14.51 -15.97 -1.29
N THR A 525 14.59 -15.85 0.04
CA THR A 525 14.10 -14.67 0.77
C THR A 525 14.96 -13.43 0.56
N ASP A 526 16.17 -13.56 0.03
CA ASP A 526 17.07 -12.45 -0.27
C ASP A 526 17.02 -12.05 -1.74
N TRP A 527 17.30 -10.77 -2.02
CA TRP A 527 17.41 -10.28 -3.38
C TRP A 527 18.58 -10.95 -4.10
N GLN A 528 18.28 -11.61 -5.21
CA GLN A 528 19.28 -12.22 -6.09
C GLN A 528 19.03 -11.79 -7.54
N ARG A 529 20.12 -11.69 -8.31
CA ARG A 529 20.04 -11.49 -9.75
C ARG A 529 19.94 -12.85 -10.43
N TYR A 530 18.90 -13.03 -11.24
CA TYR A 530 18.70 -14.20 -12.08
C TYR A 530 18.83 -13.81 -13.54
N GLU A 531 19.53 -14.62 -14.32
CA GLU A 531 19.82 -14.32 -15.71
C GLU A 531 19.80 -15.57 -16.57
N CYS A 532 19.44 -15.41 -17.84
CA CYS A 532 19.71 -16.39 -18.88
C CYS A 532 19.72 -15.74 -20.26
N GLU A 533 19.99 -16.57 -21.27
CA GLU A 533 20.04 -16.16 -22.67
C GLU A 533 18.98 -16.88 -23.48
N GLY A 534 18.56 -16.27 -24.57
CA GLY A 534 17.65 -16.87 -25.53
C GLY A 534 17.98 -16.45 -26.95
N THR A 535 17.83 -17.38 -27.89
CA THR A 535 18.12 -17.14 -29.30
C THR A 535 16.82 -17.05 -30.10
N ALA A 536 16.65 -16.00 -30.91
CA ALA A 536 15.46 -15.83 -31.74
C ALA A 536 15.32 -16.96 -32.77
N LYS A 537 14.23 -17.73 -32.70
CA LYS A 537 13.96 -18.86 -33.62
C LYS A 537 13.64 -18.42 -35.05
N ARG A 538 13.22 -17.17 -35.23
CA ARG A 538 12.78 -16.56 -36.48
C ARG A 538 12.92 -15.05 -36.38
N ASP A 539 12.73 -14.36 -37.50
CA ASP A 539 12.52 -12.91 -37.47
C ASP A 539 11.28 -12.59 -36.62
N LEU A 540 11.45 -11.70 -35.65
CA LEU A 540 10.41 -11.29 -34.72
C LEU A 540 10.21 -9.79 -34.85
N SER A 541 8.96 -9.35 -34.95
CA SER A 541 8.59 -7.94 -34.81
C SER A 541 8.13 -7.58 -33.40
N TYR A 542 8.00 -8.57 -32.53
CA TYR A 542 7.67 -8.38 -31.12
C TYR A 542 8.31 -9.49 -30.29
N SER A 543 8.57 -9.19 -29.02
CA SER A 543 8.90 -10.20 -28.03
C SER A 543 7.73 -10.38 -27.07
N ARG A 544 7.56 -11.61 -26.59
CA ARG A 544 6.70 -11.92 -25.43
C ARG A 544 7.55 -12.31 -24.23
N LEU A 545 8.80 -11.83 -24.19
CA LEU A 545 9.73 -12.09 -23.12
C LEU A 545 9.18 -11.49 -21.83
N GLY A 546 8.84 -12.38 -20.92
CA GLY A 546 8.30 -12.01 -19.63
C GLY A 546 8.75 -12.95 -18.53
N ILE A 547 8.22 -12.67 -17.35
CA ILE A 547 8.36 -13.52 -16.17
C ILE A 547 7.00 -14.09 -15.79
N GLN A 548 7.00 -15.31 -15.28
CA GLN A 548 5.82 -15.96 -14.73
C GLN A 548 6.12 -16.51 -13.33
N LEU A 549 5.34 -16.09 -12.34
CA LEU A 549 5.38 -16.68 -10.99
C LEU A 549 4.65 -18.03 -11.01
N LEU A 550 5.24 -19.06 -10.42
CA LEU A 550 4.73 -20.43 -10.46
C LEU A 550 4.22 -20.90 -9.10
N GLY A 551 3.02 -21.46 -9.09
CA GLY A 551 2.40 -22.05 -7.90
C GLY A 551 2.12 -21.03 -6.78
N PRO A 552 1.63 -21.51 -5.63
CA PRO A 552 1.28 -20.61 -4.53
C PRO A 552 2.48 -19.86 -3.94
N GLY A 553 2.34 -18.56 -3.72
CA GLY A 553 3.35 -17.74 -3.05
C GLY A 553 3.31 -16.27 -3.45
N THR A 554 4.17 -15.49 -2.79
CA THR A 554 4.40 -14.07 -3.09
C THR A 554 5.87 -13.85 -3.41
N ALA A 555 6.14 -13.11 -4.48
CA ALA A 555 7.49 -12.74 -4.91
C ALA A 555 7.56 -11.27 -5.36
N TRP A 556 8.74 -10.70 -5.23
CA TRP A 556 9.07 -9.35 -5.68
C TRP A 556 10.08 -9.42 -6.81
N PHE A 557 9.90 -8.56 -7.80
CA PHE A 557 10.70 -8.46 -9.00
C PHE A 557 11.07 -7.00 -9.26
N ASP A 558 12.34 -6.76 -9.56
CA ASP A 558 12.89 -5.44 -9.78
C ASP A 558 14.02 -5.49 -10.83
N VAL A 559 14.33 -4.35 -11.44
CA VAL A 559 15.42 -4.19 -12.43
C VAL A 559 15.39 -5.31 -13.49
N PHE A 560 14.32 -5.34 -14.29
CA PHE A 560 14.23 -6.22 -15.45
C PHE A 560 15.02 -5.60 -16.60
N GLU A 561 16.10 -6.27 -16.99
CA GLU A 561 16.95 -5.87 -18.08
C GLU A 561 16.91 -6.86 -19.23
N VAL A 562 16.91 -6.33 -20.45
CA VAL A 562 17.12 -7.10 -21.67
C VAL A 562 18.17 -6.36 -22.49
N THR A 563 19.13 -7.09 -23.04
CA THR A 563 20.18 -6.55 -23.93
C THR A 563 20.40 -7.48 -25.11
N ILE A 564 20.83 -6.92 -26.24
CA ILE A 564 21.14 -7.68 -27.45
C ILE A 564 22.64 -8.01 -27.44
N ALA A 565 23.00 -9.29 -27.39
CA ALA A 565 24.41 -9.68 -27.35
C ALA A 565 25.06 -9.72 -28.73
N ASP A 566 24.33 -10.17 -29.76
CA ASP A 566 24.80 -10.28 -31.14
C ASP A 566 23.61 -10.10 -32.11
N GLU A 567 23.66 -9.11 -33.01
CA GLU A 567 22.80 -9.08 -34.21
C GLU A 567 23.53 -9.74 -35.39
N PRO A 568 22.93 -10.74 -36.05
CA PRO A 568 23.48 -11.27 -37.30
C PRO A 568 23.55 -10.14 -38.32
N GLN A 569 24.75 -9.85 -38.81
CA GLN A 569 24.95 -8.91 -39.93
C GLN A 569 24.07 -9.35 -41.10
N PRO A 570 23.38 -8.42 -41.80
CA PRO A 570 22.65 -8.78 -43.00
C PRO A 570 23.59 -9.50 -43.95
N LYS A 571 23.23 -10.71 -44.39
CA LYS A 571 23.91 -11.35 -45.51
C LYS A 571 23.85 -10.35 -46.66
N ASN A 572 25.00 -9.83 -47.08
CA ASN A 572 25.11 -9.06 -48.31
C ASN A 572 24.32 -9.83 -49.37
N GLN A 573 23.24 -9.23 -49.88
CA GLN A 573 22.65 -9.68 -51.12
C GLN A 573 23.77 -9.56 -52.14
N ASP A 574 24.26 -10.71 -52.62
CA ASP A 574 25.19 -10.78 -53.71
C ASP A 574 24.74 -9.82 -54.80
N SER A 575 25.63 -8.89 -55.11
CA SER A 575 25.63 -8.10 -56.33
C SER A 575 25.42 -9.04 -57.50
N LYS A 576 24.18 -9.12 -58.00
CA LYS A 576 23.93 -9.53 -59.38
C LYS A 576 24.41 -8.38 -60.27
N GLU A 577 25.71 -8.35 -60.50
CA GLU A 577 26.26 -7.82 -61.74
C GLU A 577 26.06 -8.89 -62.83
N SER A 578 25.20 -8.54 -63.80
CA SER A 578 25.19 -8.87 -65.24
C SER A 578 23.77 -9.08 -65.74
#